data_AF-A0A954GTG5-F1
#
_entry.id   AF-A0A954GTG5-F1
#
_cell.length_a   1.000
_cell.length_b   1.000
_cell.length_c   1.000
_cell.angle_alpha   90.00
_cell.angle_beta   90.00
_cell.angle_gamma   90.00
#
_symmetry.space_group_name_H-M   'P 1'
#
loop_
_entity.id
_entity.type
_entity.pdbx_description
1 polymer ?
#
loop_
_entity_poly.entity_id
_entity_poly.type
_entity_poly.pdbx_seq_one_letter_code
_entity_poly.pdbx_strand_id
1 'polypeptide(L)' 'MPRHFEELTPQNFSFNSPLGWCPACEGLGVERGTNQALLITRPHASLLEGAVGPWPDVKTSPAFRAFLEAF' A
#
# COMPACT_ATOMS: atom_id res chain seq x y z
N MET A 1 1.88 29.03 -29.51
CA MET A 1 1.58 29.44 -28.12
C MET A 1 2.83 29.18 -27.31
N PRO A 2 3.52 30.20 -26.77
CA PRO A 2 4.69 29.95 -25.95
C PRO A 2 4.24 29.26 -24.65
N ARG A 3 4.94 28.20 -24.24
CA ARG A 3 4.68 27.56 -22.95
C ARG A 3 5.16 28.52 -21.86
N HIS A 4 4.22 29.09 -21.13
CA HIS A 4 4.53 29.79 -19.88
C HIS A 4 4.46 28.75 -18.76
N PHE A 5 5.54 28.65 -17.99
CA PHE A 5 5.59 27.84 -16.79
C PHE A 5 5.34 28.73 -15.59
N GLU A 6 4.76 28.15 -14.55
CA GLU A 6 4.61 28.83 -13.27
C GLU A 6 5.99 29.24 -12.73
N GLU A 7 6.06 30.40 -12.09
CA GLU A 7 7.32 30.93 -11.61
C GLU A 7 7.89 30.05 -10.50
N LEU A 8 9.10 29.52 -10.72
CA LEU A 8 9.72 28.59 -9.79
C LEU A 8 10.14 29.31 -8.52
N THR A 9 9.64 28.82 -7.39
CA THR A 9 10.02 29.28 -6.05
C THR A 9 10.97 28.27 -5.40
N PRO A 10 11.74 28.65 -4.37
CA PRO A 10 12.56 27.71 -3.61
C PRO A 10 11.76 26.52 -3.03
N GLN A 11 10.47 26.70 -2.76
CA GLN A 11 9.61 25.65 -2.24
C GLN A 11 9.37 24.51 -3.24
N ASN A 12 9.43 24.80 -4.54
CA ASN A 12 9.32 23.80 -5.60
C ASN A 12 10.50 22.80 -5.60
N PHE A 13 11.59 23.13 -4.89
CA PHE A 13 12.77 22.27 -4.74
C PHE A 13 12.96 21.76 -3.31
N SER A 14 11.98 22.00 -2.43
CA SER A 14 12.03 21.54 -1.05
C SER A 14 11.30 20.22 -0.90
N PHE A 15 12.01 19.18 -0.46
CA PHE A 15 11.42 17.89 -0.08
C PHE A 15 10.55 17.98 1.19
N ASN A 16 10.66 19.07 1.95
CA ASN A 16 9.83 19.35 3.12
C ASN A 16 8.56 20.14 2.78
N SER A 17 8.31 20.43 1.49
CA SER A 17 7.12 21.15 1.04
C SER A 17 6.29 20.27 0.11
N PRO A 18 4.95 20.26 0.25
CA PRO A 18 4.08 19.57 -0.69
C PRO A 18 4.24 20.03 -2.15
N LEU A 19 4.73 21.26 -2.36
CA LEU A 19 4.99 21.81 -3.69
C LEU A 19 6.22 21.23 -4.38
N GLY A 20 7.18 20.68 -3.62
CA GLY A 20 8.46 20.20 -4.12
C GLY A 20 8.73 18.72 -3.86
N TRP A 21 7.94 18.07 -3.01
CA TRP A 21 8.14 16.67 -2.68
C TRP A 21 7.70 15.73 -3.81
N CYS A 22 8.29 14.53 -3.86
CA CYS A 22 7.81 13.49 -4.76
C CYS A 22 6.45 12.97 -4.24
N PRO A 23 5.39 12.90 -5.05
CA PRO A 23 4.06 12.47 -4.58
C PRO A 23 4.00 11.00 -4.19
N ALA A 24 4.95 10.16 -4.63
CA ALA A 24 4.99 8.74 -4.26
C ALA A 24 5.53 8.51 -2.84
N CYS A 25 6.53 9.30 -2.42
CA CYS A 25 7.21 9.10 -1.14
C CYS A 25 7.07 10.29 -0.18
N GLU A 26 6.32 11.33 -0.56
CA GLU A 26 6.07 12.52 0.25
C GLU A 26 7.37 13.14 0.81
N GLY A 27 8.42 13.13 -0.02
CA GLY A 27 9.71 13.74 0.34
C GLY A 27 10.59 12.89 1.27
N LEU A 28 10.14 11.71 1.69
CA LEU A 28 10.92 10.79 2.52
C LEU A 28 12.03 10.07 1.75
N GLY A 29 11.94 10.00 0.42
CA GLY A 29 12.88 9.28 -0.43
C GLY A 29 12.72 7.76 -0.42
N VAL A 30 11.80 7.23 0.38
CA VAL A 30 11.47 5.80 0.47
C VAL A 30 9.96 5.62 0.63
N GLU A 31 9.42 4.56 0.06
CA GLU A 31 8.03 4.15 0.26
C GLU A 31 7.93 3.12 1.38
N ARG A 32 6.92 3.27 2.24
CA ARG A 32 6.63 2.28 3.28
C ARG A 32 5.72 1.20 2.69
N GLY A 33 6.32 0.09 2.30
CA GLY A 33 5.61 -1.12 1.91
C GLY A 33 5.51 -2.13 3.05
N THR A 34 4.66 -3.13 2.86
CA THR A 34 4.59 -4.29 3.76
C THR A 34 5.27 -5.48 3.11
N ASN A 35 6.14 -6.17 3.85
CA ASN A 35 6.78 -7.39 3.37
C ASN A 35 5.75 -8.52 3.26
N GLN A 36 5.48 -8.99 2.04
CA GLN A 36 4.52 -10.07 1.77
C GLN A 36 4.84 -11.36 2.54
N ALA A 37 6.13 -11.66 2.75
CA ALA A 37 6.56 -12.84 3.50
C ALA A 37 6.19 -12.76 4.99
N LEU A 38 5.93 -11.55 5.52
CA LEU A 38 5.41 -11.37 6.88
C LEU A 38 3.89 -11.47 6.95
N LEU A 39 3.18 -11.27 5.82
CA LEU A 39 1.72 -11.37 5.75
C LEU A 39 1.26 -12.81 5.50
N ILE A 40 1.99 -13.56 4.68
CA ILE A 40 1.71 -14.96 4.38
C ILE A 40 2.39 -15.83 5.45
N THR A 41 1.71 -15.99 6.58
CA THR A 41 2.24 -16.75 7.73
C THR A 41 2.25 -18.25 7.49
N ARG A 42 1.44 -18.75 6.54
CA ARG A 42 1.34 -20.17 6.17
C ARG A 42 1.37 -20.35 4.64
N PRO A 43 2.56 -20.33 4.01
CA PRO A 43 2.69 -20.29 2.55
C PRO A 43 2.27 -21.57 1.83
N HIS A 44 2.16 -22.69 2.54
CA HIS A 44 1.73 -23.97 2.00
C HIS A 44 0.26 -24.30 2.32
N ALA A 45 -0.44 -23.42 3.03
CA ALA A 45 -1.87 -23.56 3.31
C ALA A 45 -2.69 -22.89 2.20
N SER A 46 -3.90 -23.38 1.98
CA SER A 46 -4.90 -22.71 1.15
C SER A 46 -5.45 -21.46 1.84
N LEU A 47 -6.15 -20.61 1.07
CA LEU A 47 -6.84 -19.44 1.64
C LEU A 47 -7.89 -19.85 2.67
N LEU A 48 -8.63 -20.94 2.41
CA LEU A 48 -9.63 -21.49 3.33
C LEU A 48 -9.02 -22.04 4.63
N GLU A 49 -7.76 -22.46 4.58
CA GLU A 49 -7.02 -22.88 5.77
C GLU A 49 -6.44 -21.69 6.54
N GLY A 50 -6.44 -20.48 5.96
CA GLY A 50 -5.97 -19.23 6.55
C GLY A 50 -4.49 -18.92 6.27
N ALA A 51 -4.06 -19.06 5.02
CA ALA A 51 -2.70 -18.77 4.56
C ALA A 51 -2.20 -17.35 4.92
N VAL A 52 -3.11 -16.37 4.99
CA VAL A 52 -2.82 -14.95 5.22
C VAL A 52 -3.14 -14.60 6.68
N GLY A 53 -2.12 -14.24 7.45
CA GLY A 53 -2.23 -14.02 8.89
C GLY A 53 -3.11 -12.83 9.31
N PRO A 54 -3.01 -11.66 8.65
CA PRO A 54 -3.83 -10.49 8.99
C PRO A 54 -5.31 -10.61 8.61
N TRP A 55 -5.71 -11.66 7.88
CA TRP A 55 -7.11 -11.83 7.49
C TRP A 55 -7.97 -12.33 8.67
N PRO A 56 -9.30 -12.11 8.62
CA PRO A 56 -10.20 -12.72 9.58
C PRO A 56 -10.04 -14.24 9.60
N ASP A 57 -10.16 -14.84 10.78
CA ASP A 57 -10.11 -16.30 10.89
C ASP A 57 -11.33 -16.91 10.18
N VAL A 58 -11.04 -17.73 9.16
CA VAL A 58 -12.03 -18.42 8.31
C VAL A 58 -12.95 -19.31 9.14
N LYS A 59 -12.50 -19.82 10.29
CA LYS A 59 -13.31 -20.68 11.17
C LYS A 59 -14.31 -19.89 12.00
N THR A 60 -13.98 -18.65 12.36
CA THR A 60 -14.80 -17.83 13.26
C THR A 60 -15.64 -16.79 12.52
N SER A 61 -15.33 -16.52 11.25
CA SER A 61 -16.07 -15.56 10.41
C SER A 61 -16.82 -16.26 9.27
N PRO A 62 -18.12 -16.58 9.44
CA PRO A 62 -18.93 -17.20 8.40
C PRO A 62 -19.04 -16.35 7.14
N ALA A 63 -19.12 -15.03 7.30
CA ALA A 63 -19.19 -14.08 6.17
C ALA A 63 -17.90 -14.11 5.35
N PHE A 64 -16.74 -14.15 6.02
CA PHE A 64 -15.46 -14.22 5.34
C PHE A 64 -15.24 -15.58 4.66
N ARG A 65 -15.69 -16.67 5.29
CA ARG A 65 -15.70 -17.99 4.65
C ARG A 65 -16.54 -18.01 3.38
N ALA A 66 -17.78 -17.51 3.45
CA ALA A 66 -18.66 -17.44 2.28
C ALA A 66 -18.07 -16.55 1.17
N PHE A 67 -17.40 -15.46 1.54
CA PHE A 67 -16.65 -14.63 0.58
C PHE A 67 -15.56 -15.45 -0.13
N LEU A 68 -14.73 -16.20 0.62
CA LEU A 68 -13.66 -17.01 0.03
C LEU A 68 -14.18 -18.16 -0.84
N GLU A 69 -15.35 -18.74 -0.53
CA GLU A 69 -15.97 -19.82 -1.30
C GLU A 69 -16.71 -19.31 -2.55
N ALA A 70 -16.98 -18.01 -2.66
CA ALA A 70 -17.67 -17.40 -3.80
C ALA A 70 -16.76 -17.02 -4.98
N PHE A 71 -15.43 -17.12 -4.80
CA PHE A 71 -14.41 -16.93 -5.85
C PHE A 71 -13.82 -18.27 -6.25
#